data_AF-A0A3B9UC41-F1
#
_entry.id   AF-A0A3B9UC41-F1
#
_cell.length_a   1.000
_cell.length_b   1.000
_cell.length_c   1.000
_cell.angle_alpha   90.00
_cell.angle_beta   90.00
_cell.angle_gamma   90.00
#
_symmetry.space_group_name_H-M   'P 1'
#
loop_
_entity.id
_entity.type
_entity.pdbx_description
1 polymer ?
#
loop_
_entity_poly.entity_id
_entity_poly.type
_entity_poly.pdbx_seq_one_letter_code
_entity_poly.pdbx_strand_id
1 'polypeptide(L)' 'PQLVTLQPTPGEVRERLEQLRWHESGFPIYSAEVAAAGIGVDSPEDLEYVRSLLAAGN' A
#
# COMPACT_ATOMS: atom_id res chain seq x y z
N PRO A 1 -8.22 8.31 -16.28
CA PRO A 1 -6.86 8.83 -16.04
C PRO A 1 -5.83 7.93 -16.75
N GLN A 2 -4.71 8.46 -17.24
CA GLN A 2 -3.73 7.71 -18.07
C GLN A 2 -3.14 6.47 -17.37
N LEU A 3 -3.01 6.51 -16.04
CA LEU A 3 -2.45 5.42 -15.23
C LEU A 3 -3.30 4.13 -15.25
N VAL A 4 -4.62 4.24 -15.12
CA VAL A 4 -5.51 3.05 -15.05
C VAL A 4 -5.68 2.34 -16.39
N THR A 5 -5.23 2.98 -17.48
CA THR A 5 -5.28 2.41 -18.83
C THR A 5 -4.00 1.66 -19.24
N LEU A 6 -2.95 1.73 -18.41
CA LEU A 6 -1.69 1.03 -18.68
C LEU A 6 -1.87 -0.48 -18.50
N GLN A 7 -1.34 -1.24 -19.46
CA GLN A 7 -1.26 -2.69 -19.37
C GLN A 7 -0.25 -3.09 -18.29
N PRO A 8 -0.40 -4.29 -17.68
CA PRO A 8 0.60 -4.83 -16.79
C PRO A 8 1.96 -4.95 -17.47
N THR A 9 3.02 -4.59 -16.75
CA THR A 9 4.39 -4.67 -17.27
C THR A 9 5.04 -6.02 -16.98
N PRO A 10 6.09 -6.42 -17.71
CA PRO A 10 6.82 -7.64 -17.39
C PRO A 10 7.33 -7.69 -15.96
N GLY A 11 7.78 -6.56 -15.39
CA GLY A 11 8.20 -6.46 -14.00
C GLY A 11 7.03 -6.68 -13.03
N GLU A 12 5.90 -6.02 -13.24
CA GLU A 12 4.69 -6.21 -12.42
C GLU A 12 4.27 -7.68 -12.36
N VAL A 13 4.22 -8.38 -13.49
CA VAL A 13 3.79 -9.78 -13.53
C VAL A 13 4.78 -10.71 -12.83
N ARG A 14 6.09 -10.48 -13.03
CA ARG A 14 7.15 -11.30 -12.42
C ARG A 14 7.19 -11.16 -10.91
N GLU A 15 7.11 -9.92 -10.42
CA GLU A 15 7.30 -9.61 -9.00
C GLU A 15 5.97 -9.53 -8.22
N ARG A 16 4.84 -9.49 -8.93
CA ARG A 16 3.50 -9.24 -8.38
C ARG A 16 3.40 -7.89 -7.65
N LEU A 17 4.00 -6.85 -8.26
CA LEU A 17 4.11 -5.50 -7.71
C LEU A 17 3.56 -4.46 -8.69
N GLU A 18 2.36 -3.93 -8.44
CA GLU A 18 1.68 -2.99 -9.35
C GLU A 18 2.42 -1.66 -9.53
N GLN A 19 3.24 -1.24 -8.54
CA GLN A 19 4.03 -0.01 -8.62
C GLN A 19 5.10 -0.06 -9.73
N LEU A 20 5.51 -1.26 -10.14
CA LEU A 20 6.44 -1.43 -11.26
C LEU A 20 5.83 -0.95 -12.58
N ARG A 21 4.51 -1.07 -12.76
CA ARG A 21 3.81 -0.50 -13.92
C ARG A 21 4.02 1.00 -14.04
N TRP A 22 4.01 1.70 -12.91
CA TRP A 22 4.18 3.14 -12.86
C TRP A 22 5.63 3.48 -13.17
N HIS A 23 6.58 2.82 -12.49
CA HIS A 23 8.00 3.04 -12.67
C HIS A 23 8.47 2.79 -14.12
N GLU A 24 8.12 1.64 -14.69
CA GLU A 24 8.54 1.25 -16.05
C GLU A 24 7.84 2.06 -17.15
N SER A 25 6.68 2.67 -16.85
CA SER A 25 5.99 3.59 -17.77
C SER A 25 6.46 5.05 -17.63
N GLY A 26 7.51 5.31 -16.85
CA GLY A 26 8.13 6.63 -16.72
C GLY A 26 7.47 7.56 -15.70
N PHE A 27 6.62 7.05 -14.81
CA PHE A 27 6.04 7.85 -13.74
C PHE A 27 7.01 7.90 -12.53
N PRO A 28 7.28 9.08 -11.97
CA PRO A 28 8.07 9.19 -10.75
C PRO A 28 7.29 8.64 -9.55
N ILE A 29 7.99 7.96 -8.65
CA ILE A 29 7.45 7.49 -7.36
C ILE A 29 8.20 8.23 -6.26
N TYR A 30 7.46 8.90 -5.39
CA TYR A 30 7.99 9.61 -4.23
C TYR A 30 7.66 8.84 -2.95
N SER A 31 8.59 8.79 -2.01
CA SER A 31 8.41 8.18 -0.69
C SER A 31 9.04 9.08 0.39
N ALA A 32 8.63 8.87 1.64
CA ALA A 32 9.17 9.56 2.80
C ALA A 32 9.22 8.59 3.99
N GLU A 33 10.09 8.88 4.95
CA GLU A 33 10.13 8.15 6.22
C GLU A 33 8.92 8.49 7.09
N VAL A 34 8.39 7.49 7.79
CA VAL A 34 7.29 7.65 8.76
C VAL A 34 7.75 7.16 10.12
N ALA A 35 7.30 7.82 11.19
CA ALA A 35 7.72 7.51 12.56
C ALA A 35 7.28 6.12 13.02
N ALA A 36 6.14 5.65 12.52
CA ALA A 36 5.62 4.31 12.77
C ALA A 36 4.80 3.84 11.56
N ALA A 37 4.76 2.52 11.36
CA ALA A 37 3.85 1.90 10.40
C ALA A 37 2.39 2.01 10.88
N GLY A 38 1.46 2.09 9.93
CA GLY A 38 0.03 1.97 10.24
C GLY A 38 -0.33 0.55 10.70
N ILE A 39 -1.46 0.42 11.41
CA ILE A 39 -1.98 -0.88 11.84
C ILE A 39 -2.87 -1.44 10.73
N GLY A 40 -2.52 -2.63 10.21
CA GLY A 40 -3.37 -3.38 9.29
C GLY A 40 -4.52 -4.07 10.02
N VAL A 41 -5.69 -4.14 9.39
CA VAL A 41 -6.88 -4.80 9.93
C VAL A 41 -7.45 -5.71 8.85
N ASP A 42 -7.15 -7.01 8.95
CA ASP A 42 -7.60 -8.02 7.98
C ASP A 42 -8.45 -9.12 8.63
N SER A 43 -8.50 -9.19 9.96
CA SER A 43 -9.29 -10.13 10.74
C SER A 43 -10.20 -9.43 11.77
N PRO A 44 -11.25 -10.12 12.26
CA PRO A 44 -12.04 -9.62 13.40
C PRO A 44 -11.19 -9.30 14.63
N GLU A 45 -10.16 -10.09 14.90
CA GLU A 45 -9.25 -9.92 16.04
C GLU A 45 -8.41 -8.64 15.91
N ASP A 46 -7.93 -8.31 14.72
CA ASP A 46 -7.22 -7.05 14.46
C ASP A 46 -8.12 -5.84 14.74
N LEU A 47 -9.40 -5.96 14.38
CA LEU A 47 -10.37 -4.89 14.60
C LEU A 47 -10.63 -4.68 16.10
N GLU A 48 -10.73 -5.76 16.88
CA GLU A 48 -10.85 -5.69 18.34
C GLU A 48 -9.61 -5.05 18.97
N TYR A 49 -8.42 -5.42 18.50
CA TYR A 49 -7.17 -4.82 18.94
C TYR A 49 -7.14 -3.30 18.68
N VAL A 50 -7.43 -2.87 17.45
CA VAL A 50 -7.47 -1.42 17.11
C VAL A 50 -8.52 -0.69 17.94
N ARG A 51 -9.70 -1.28 18.15
CA ARG A 51 -10.72 -0.70 19.03
C ARG A 51 -10.23 -0.52 20.46
N SER A 52 -9.45 -1.47 20.99
CA SER A 52 -8.88 -1.35 22.33
C SER A 52 -7.86 -0.21 22.43
N LEU A 53 -7.01 -0.04 21.41
CA LEU A 53 -6.04 1.07 21.35
C LEU A 53 -6.73 2.43 21.33
N LEU A 54 -7.80 2.56 20.52
CA LEU A 54 -8.59 3.78 20.42
C LEU A 54 -9.35 4.08 21.73
N ALA A 55 -9.88 3.05 22.40
CA ALA A 55 -10.57 3.19 23.69
C ALA A 55 -9.62 3.51 24.85
N ALA A 56 -8.36 3.05 24.78
CA ALA A 56 -7.33 3.29 25.78
C ALA A 56 -6.75 4.72 25.76
N GLY A 57 -7.14 5.55 24.78
CA GLY A 57 -6.75 6.97 24.73
C GLY A 57 -5.28 7.17 24.37
N ASN A 58 -4.96 6.97 23.10
CA ASN A 58 -3.96 7.78 22.39
C ASN A 58 -4.69 8.66 21.38
#